data_AF-A0A6L6CZL1-F1
#
_entry.id   AF-A0A6L6CZL1-F1
#
_cell.length_a   1.000
_cell.length_b   1.000
_cell.length_c   1.000
_cell.angle_alpha   90.00
_cell.angle_beta   90.00
_cell.angle_gamma   90.00
#
_symmetry.space_group_name_H-M   'P 1'
#
loop_
_entity.id
_entity.type
_entity.pdbx_description
1 polymer ?
#
loop_
_entity_poly.entity_id
_entity_poly.type
_entity_poly.pdbx_seq_one_letter_code
_entity_poly.pdbx_strand_id
1 'polypeptide(L)'
;MANTGNAGIDAATLQAAMVQFQDLLAQNEQLLNDLNVYPVPDSDTGSNTLHTLKAGIANAVGHASDVGEYAAALATGAAKSALGNSGVILAQYLQGLAQGLSQTETPDQCSPSEWQQALEQAAVVARESVLTPAEGTMLTIADAAANVPAQSDFQKYYQAVQIAVRAAVIETQNLLPELVAAEVVDSGALAISFLHDSVALSFGVTASPLQINSRKPVASSYSGPAFELMFSVICSQVIKEEIESKISSLGESIAISGLEP
;
A
#
# COMPACT_ATOMS: atom_id res chain seq x y z
N MET A 1 2.35 30.59 16.77
CA MET A 1 2.37 29.12 16.79
C MET A 1 0.92 28.67 16.77
N ALA A 2 0.42 28.30 15.60
CA ALA A 2 -0.96 27.86 15.47
C ALA A 2 -1.10 26.50 16.16
N ASN A 3 -2.13 26.37 16.98
CA ASN A 3 -2.50 25.17 17.68
C ASN A 3 -3.03 24.14 16.66
N THR A 4 -2.16 23.32 16.08
CA THR A 4 -2.49 22.32 15.05
C THR A 4 -2.95 20.98 15.62
N GLY A 5 -2.97 20.81 16.95
CA GLY A 5 -3.25 19.54 17.63
C GLY A 5 -4.69 19.02 17.53
N ASN A 6 -5.51 19.57 16.61
CA ASN A 6 -6.93 19.25 16.46
C ASN A 6 -7.40 19.25 14.99
N ALA A 7 -6.50 19.39 14.01
CA ALA A 7 -6.86 19.43 12.61
C ALA A 7 -6.87 18.01 12.01
N GLY A 8 -7.99 17.62 11.41
CA GLY A 8 -8.08 16.40 10.64
C GLY A 8 -7.30 16.43 9.32
N ILE A 9 -7.31 15.31 8.61
CA ILE A 9 -6.67 15.20 7.29
C ILE A 9 -7.56 15.86 6.25
N ASP A 10 -7.12 16.98 5.69
CA ASP A 10 -7.74 17.60 4.51
C ASP A 10 -7.04 17.14 3.22
N ALA A 11 -7.58 17.56 2.07
CA ALA A 11 -7.03 17.23 0.75
C ALA A 11 -5.57 17.71 0.59
N ALA A 12 -5.22 18.88 1.10
CA ALA A 12 -3.87 19.44 1.00
C ALA A 12 -2.86 18.61 1.82
N THR A 13 -3.24 18.17 3.01
CA THR A 13 -2.44 17.31 3.88
C THR A 13 -2.25 15.94 3.25
N LEU A 14 -3.31 15.35 2.69
CA LEU A 14 -3.22 14.06 1.99
C LEU A 14 -2.35 14.16 0.73
N GLN A 15 -2.49 15.23 -0.06
CA GLN A 15 -1.65 15.48 -1.22
C GLN A 15 -0.18 15.62 -0.84
N ALA A 16 0.13 16.39 0.21
CA ALA A 16 1.49 16.54 0.70
C ALA A 16 2.07 15.20 1.16
N ALA A 17 1.28 14.38 1.86
CA ALA A 17 1.68 13.03 2.27
C ALA A 17 1.96 12.13 1.05
N MET A 18 1.12 12.15 0.00
CA MET A 18 1.36 11.36 -1.21
C MET A 18 2.64 11.76 -1.94
N VAL A 19 2.93 13.07 -2.04
CA VAL A 19 4.19 13.56 -2.63
C VAL A 19 5.38 13.09 -1.79
N GLN A 20 5.29 13.19 -0.47
CA GLN A 20 6.34 12.70 0.43
C GLN A 20 6.51 11.18 0.34
N PHE A 21 5.43 10.41 0.17
CA PHE A 21 5.47 8.97 -0.05
C PHE A 21 6.17 8.64 -1.38
N GLN A 22 5.88 9.37 -2.45
CA GLN A 22 6.58 9.24 -3.73
C GLN A 22 8.08 9.47 -3.59
N ASP A 23 8.47 10.49 -2.83
CA ASP A 23 9.89 10.80 -2.62
C ASP A 23 10.60 9.71 -1.81
N LEU A 24 9.92 9.14 -0.80
CA LEU A 24 10.43 8.00 -0.03
C LEU A 24 10.58 6.75 -0.91
N LEU A 25 9.60 6.45 -1.75
CA LEU A 25 9.70 5.34 -2.71
C LEU A 25 10.86 5.57 -3.69
N ALA A 26 10.99 6.77 -4.26
CA ALA A 26 12.06 7.09 -5.20
C ALA A 26 13.46 6.98 -4.57
N GLN A 27 13.62 7.40 -3.31
CA GLN A 27 14.89 7.28 -2.59
C GLN A 27 15.25 5.84 -2.24
N ASN A 28 14.25 4.97 -2.09
CA ASN A 28 14.42 3.58 -1.67
C ASN A 28 14.10 2.57 -2.79
N GLU A 29 13.93 3.01 -4.04
CA GLU A 29 13.50 2.15 -5.15
C GLU A 29 14.42 0.93 -5.30
N GLN A 30 15.73 1.16 -5.35
CA GLN A 30 16.70 0.08 -5.47
C GLN A 30 16.71 -0.84 -4.24
N LEU A 31 16.56 -0.28 -3.03
CA LEU A 31 16.47 -1.08 -1.81
C LEU A 31 15.26 -2.03 -1.87
N LEU A 32 14.09 -1.51 -2.25
CA LEU A 32 12.87 -2.31 -2.38
C LEU A 32 13.03 -3.41 -3.45
N ASN A 33 13.66 -3.08 -4.57
CA ASN A 33 13.98 -4.06 -5.63
C ASN A 33 14.95 -5.15 -5.12
N ASP A 34 15.98 -4.77 -4.37
CA ASP A 34 16.98 -5.72 -3.83
C ASP A 34 16.38 -6.67 -2.78
N LEU A 35 15.41 -6.20 -2.01
CA LEU A 35 14.69 -6.98 -0.99
C LEU A 35 13.66 -7.94 -1.58
N ASN A 36 13.25 -7.76 -2.85
CA ASN A 36 12.20 -8.56 -3.44
C ASN A 36 12.61 -10.04 -3.58
N VAL A 37 12.09 -10.85 -2.68
CA VAL A 37 12.31 -12.30 -2.62
C VAL A 37 11.03 -13.12 -2.61
N TYR A 38 9.88 -12.47 -2.37
CA TYR A 38 8.58 -13.10 -2.26
C TYR A 38 7.53 -12.33 -3.06
N PRO A 39 6.59 -13.04 -3.71
CA PRO A 39 6.62 -14.48 -3.98
C PRO A 39 7.61 -14.83 -5.10
N VAL A 40 7.95 -13.86 -5.95
CA VAL A 40 8.85 -14.03 -7.09
C VAL A 40 10.01 -13.02 -6.99
N PRO A 41 11.28 -13.46 -7.02
CA PRO A 41 12.44 -12.59 -6.90
C PRO A 41 12.80 -11.91 -8.24
N ASP A 42 11.89 -11.14 -8.82
CA ASP A 42 12.06 -10.43 -10.11
C ASP A 42 12.67 -9.03 -9.98
N SER A 43 12.88 -8.56 -8.74
CA SER A 43 13.57 -7.30 -8.42
C SER A 43 12.86 -6.04 -8.93
N ASP A 44 11.52 -6.02 -8.92
CA ASP A 44 10.74 -4.89 -9.45
C ASP A 44 9.79 -4.18 -8.46
N THR A 45 9.70 -4.62 -7.19
CA THR A 45 8.72 -4.09 -6.22
C THR A 45 8.76 -2.57 -6.10
N GLY A 46 9.97 -2.00 -5.98
CA GLY A 46 10.17 -0.56 -5.88
C GLY A 46 9.74 0.17 -7.14
N SER A 47 10.14 -0.32 -8.31
CA SER A 47 9.80 0.29 -9.59
C SER A 47 8.30 0.23 -9.88
N ASN A 48 7.65 -0.91 -9.60
CA ASN A 48 6.22 -1.12 -9.78
C ASN A 48 5.37 -0.23 -8.86
N THR A 49 5.70 -0.15 -7.57
CA THR A 49 5.00 0.71 -6.60
C THR A 49 5.19 2.19 -6.92
N LEU A 50 6.40 2.63 -7.24
CA LEU A 50 6.69 4.02 -7.59
C LEU A 50 5.97 4.44 -8.88
N HIS A 51 5.97 3.59 -9.91
CA HIS A 51 5.25 3.86 -11.16
C HIS A 51 3.76 4.06 -10.90
N THR A 52 3.17 3.12 -10.14
CA THR A 52 1.75 3.13 -9.79
C THR A 52 1.37 4.41 -9.02
N LEU A 53 2.15 4.78 -8.00
CA LEU A 53 1.89 5.98 -7.22
C LEU A 53 2.01 7.26 -8.06
N LYS A 54 3.03 7.37 -8.92
CA LYS A 54 3.21 8.52 -9.82
C LYS A 54 2.00 8.73 -10.73
N ALA A 55 1.45 7.65 -11.28
CA ALA A 55 0.25 7.72 -12.10
C ALA A 55 -0.97 8.18 -11.30
N GLY A 56 -1.13 7.68 -10.08
CA GLY A 56 -2.15 8.16 -9.14
C GLY A 56 -2.05 9.65 -8.87
N ILE A 57 -0.88 10.13 -8.44
CA ILE A 57 -0.65 11.54 -8.11
C ILE A 57 -0.91 12.43 -9.33
N ALA A 58 -0.45 12.02 -10.52
CA ALA A 58 -0.70 12.76 -11.76
C ALA A 58 -2.19 12.86 -12.09
N ASN A 59 -2.99 11.82 -11.83
CA ASN A 59 -4.44 11.83 -12.06
C ASN A 59 -5.20 12.69 -11.03
N ALA A 60 -4.68 12.82 -9.81
CA ALA A 60 -5.30 13.61 -8.74
C ALA A 60 -5.00 15.12 -8.80
N VAL A 61 -4.14 15.57 -9.74
CA VAL A 61 -3.80 16.99 -9.90
C VAL A 61 -5.07 17.82 -10.17
N GLY A 62 -5.30 18.83 -9.34
CA GLY A 62 -6.45 19.74 -9.44
C GLY A 62 -7.62 19.41 -8.51
N HIS A 63 -7.61 18.25 -7.85
CA HIS A 63 -8.63 17.84 -6.86
C HIS A 63 -8.22 18.23 -5.43
N ALA A 64 -7.98 19.51 -5.16
CA ALA A 64 -7.39 19.95 -3.88
C ALA A 64 -8.40 20.48 -2.84
N SER A 65 -9.70 20.45 -3.15
CA SER A 65 -10.75 21.04 -2.29
C SER A 65 -11.46 20.04 -1.39
N ASP A 66 -11.41 18.74 -1.73
CA ASP A 66 -12.17 17.68 -1.07
C ASP A 66 -11.28 16.45 -0.94
N VAL A 67 -11.20 15.90 0.27
CA VAL A 67 -10.27 14.80 0.58
C VAL A 67 -10.71 13.48 -0.08
N GLY A 68 -12.02 13.26 -0.18
CA GLY A 68 -12.61 12.11 -0.85
C GLY A 68 -12.42 12.17 -2.36
N GLU A 69 -12.65 13.31 -2.99
CA GLU A 69 -12.41 13.52 -4.43
C GLU A 69 -10.93 13.34 -4.78
N TYR A 70 -10.02 13.91 -3.98
CA TYR A 70 -8.59 13.70 -4.16
C TYR A 70 -8.22 12.22 -4.10
N ALA A 71 -8.69 11.52 -3.05
CA ALA A 71 -8.40 10.10 -2.85
C ALA A 71 -8.98 9.23 -3.97
N ALA A 72 -10.20 9.52 -4.44
CA ALA A 72 -10.83 8.81 -5.55
C ALA A 72 -10.07 9.01 -6.87
N ALA A 73 -9.64 10.24 -7.16
CA ALA A 73 -8.82 10.53 -8.34
C ALA A 73 -7.44 9.86 -8.25
N LEU A 74 -6.82 9.87 -7.07
CA LEU A 74 -5.55 9.18 -6.82
C LEU A 74 -5.67 7.68 -7.08
N ALA A 75 -6.66 7.02 -6.46
CA ALA A 75 -6.92 5.60 -6.62
C ALA A 75 -7.21 5.21 -8.08
N THR A 76 -8.00 6.03 -8.79
CA THR A 76 -8.32 5.81 -10.20
C THR A 76 -7.07 5.83 -11.08
N GLY A 77 -6.18 6.81 -10.88
CA GLY A 77 -4.92 6.90 -11.62
C GLY A 77 -3.98 5.74 -11.33
N ALA A 78 -3.87 5.36 -10.06
CA ALA A 78 -3.08 4.22 -9.63
C ALA A 78 -3.59 2.91 -10.25
N ALA A 79 -4.89 2.65 -10.19
CA ALA A 79 -5.49 1.42 -10.74
C ALA A 79 -5.33 1.29 -12.26
N LYS A 80 -5.46 2.40 -13.01
CA LYS A 80 -5.31 2.40 -14.48
C LYS A 80 -3.88 2.13 -14.96
N SER A 81 -2.89 2.34 -14.11
CA SER A 81 -1.47 2.22 -14.44
C SER A 81 -0.73 1.29 -13.48
N ALA A 82 -1.46 0.44 -12.76
CA ALA A 82 -0.88 -0.52 -11.86
C ALA A 82 0.01 -1.49 -12.65
N LEU A 83 1.24 -1.70 -12.17
CA LEU A 83 2.21 -2.63 -12.73
C LEU A 83 2.59 -3.67 -11.68
N GLY A 84 2.62 -4.94 -12.10
CA GLY A 84 2.87 -6.10 -11.26
C GLY A 84 1.94 -6.24 -10.05
N ASN A 85 2.17 -7.29 -9.28
CA ASN A 85 1.36 -7.57 -8.09
C ASN A 85 1.51 -6.46 -7.04
N SER A 86 2.72 -5.94 -6.86
CA SER A 86 2.99 -4.86 -5.90
C SER A 86 2.26 -3.56 -6.25
N GLY A 87 2.19 -3.19 -7.53
CA GLY A 87 1.43 -2.03 -7.98
C GLY A 87 -0.08 -2.25 -7.89
N VAL A 88 -0.56 -3.44 -8.25
CA VAL A 88 -1.98 -3.79 -8.12
C VAL A 88 -2.43 -3.71 -6.66
N ILE A 89 -1.70 -4.31 -5.72
CA ILE A 89 -2.04 -4.28 -4.30
C ILE A 89 -2.01 -2.84 -3.75
N LEU A 90 -1.00 -2.04 -4.11
CA LEU A 90 -0.96 -0.62 -3.74
C LEU A 90 -2.17 0.14 -4.29
N ALA A 91 -2.53 -0.07 -5.55
CA ALA A 91 -3.69 0.58 -6.14
C ALA A 91 -5.00 0.19 -5.44
N GLN A 92 -5.14 -1.08 -5.03
CA GLN A 92 -6.31 -1.56 -4.29
C GLN A 92 -6.34 -1.05 -2.84
N TYR A 93 -5.18 -0.93 -2.19
CA TYR A 93 -5.09 -0.25 -0.90
C TYR A 93 -5.55 1.22 -0.99
N LEU A 94 -5.06 1.97 -1.99
CA LEU A 94 -5.50 3.34 -2.24
C LEU A 94 -6.99 3.42 -2.60
N GLN A 95 -7.52 2.42 -3.30
CA GLN A 95 -8.94 2.32 -3.63
C GLN A 95 -9.81 2.13 -2.40
N GLY A 96 -9.43 1.26 -1.46
CA GLY A 96 -10.16 1.10 -0.21
C GLY A 96 -10.03 2.33 0.69
N LEU A 97 -8.86 2.97 0.72
CA LEU A 97 -8.68 4.26 1.41
C LEU A 97 -9.65 5.32 0.85
N ALA A 98 -9.75 5.44 -0.47
CA ALA A 98 -10.67 6.36 -1.14
C ALA A 98 -12.14 6.04 -0.84
N GLN A 99 -12.51 4.76 -0.80
CA GLN A 99 -13.87 4.34 -0.43
C GLN A 99 -14.22 4.79 0.99
N GLY A 100 -13.33 4.59 1.96
CA GLY A 100 -13.58 5.05 3.34
C GLY A 100 -13.63 6.58 3.44
N LEU A 101 -12.73 7.29 2.74
CA LEU A 101 -12.72 8.75 2.73
C LEU A 101 -13.93 9.36 2.03
N SER A 102 -14.59 8.65 1.11
CA SER A 102 -15.84 9.10 0.48
C SER A 102 -17.04 9.09 1.44
N GLN A 103 -16.91 8.45 2.60
CA GLN A 103 -17.95 8.32 3.62
C GLN A 103 -17.81 9.32 4.77
N THR A 104 -16.86 10.27 4.67
CA THR A 104 -16.66 11.30 5.70
C THR A 104 -17.89 12.19 5.85
N GLU A 105 -18.20 12.57 7.10
CA GLU A 105 -19.31 13.47 7.40
C GLU A 105 -19.03 14.90 6.93
N THR A 106 -17.76 15.31 6.96
CA THR A 106 -17.27 16.61 6.49
C THR A 106 -16.36 16.45 5.27
N PRO A 107 -16.77 16.88 4.07
CA PRO A 107 -16.02 16.62 2.83
C PRO A 107 -14.62 17.26 2.77
N ASP A 108 -14.39 18.34 3.53
CA ASP A 108 -13.14 19.09 3.57
C ASP A 108 -12.15 18.59 4.62
N GLN A 109 -12.57 17.69 5.53
CA GLN A 109 -11.72 17.23 6.63
C GLN A 109 -12.11 15.84 7.14
N CYS A 110 -11.11 14.97 7.28
CA CYS A 110 -11.24 13.63 7.85
C CYS A 110 -10.76 13.61 9.31
N SER A 111 -11.63 13.23 10.25
CA SER A 111 -11.32 13.02 11.66
C SER A 111 -10.50 11.74 11.90
N PRO A 112 -9.90 11.54 13.10
CA PRO A 112 -9.11 10.33 13.36
C PRO A 112 -9.92 9.03 13.24
N SER A 113 -11.21 9.09 13.62
CA SER A 113 -12.12 7.95 13.53
C SER A 113 -12.42 7.60 12.08
N GLU A 114 -12.70 8.59 11.23
CA GLU A 114 -12.94 8.37 9.81
C GLU A 114 -11.67 7.89 9.11
N TRP A 115 -10.50 8.39 9.52
CA TRP A 115 -9.23 7.90 9.00
C TRP A 115 -8.99 6.44 9.36
N GLN A 116 -9.27 6.03 10.60
CA GLN A 116 -9.20 4.62 11.01
C GLN A 116 -10.12 3.75 10.13
N GLN A 117 -11.38 4.16 9.95
CA GLN A 117 -12.33 3.43 9.09
C GLN A 117 -11.84 3.34 7.64
N ALA A 118 -11.20 4.39 7.13
CA ALA A 118 -10.61 4.37 5.80
C ALA A 118 -9.39 3.44 5.69
N LEU A 119 -8.57 3.32 6.75
CA LEU A 119 -7.50 2.33 6.82
C LEU A 119 -8.05 0.89 6.89
N GLU A 120 -9.12 0.67 7.65
CA GLU A 120 -9.83 -0.63 7.71
C GLU A 120 -10.34 -1.03 6.32
N GLN A 121 -10.98 -0.10 5.61
CA GLN A 121 -11.44 -0.34 4.25
C GLN A 121 -10.28 -0.57 3.27
N ALA A 122 -9.18 0.17 3.40
CA ALA A 122 -7.96 -0.04 2.61
C ALA A 122 -7.39 -1.46 2.80
N ALA A 123 -7.36 -1.95 4.04
CA ALA A 123 -6.89 -3.30 4.35
C ALA A 123 -7.78 -4.39 3.77
N VAL A 124 -9.11 -4.24 3.87
CA VAL A 124 -10.08 -5.18 3.28
C VAL A 124 -9.90 -5.25 1.76
N VAL A 125 -9.93 -4.12 1.06
CA VAL A 125 -9.86 -4.08 -0.41
C VAL A 125 -8.51 -4.60 -0.92
N ALA A 126 -7.40 -4.23 -0.26
CA ALA A 126 -6.08 -4.76 -0.61
C ALA A 126 -6.03 -6.29 -0.45
N ARG A 127 -6.57 -6.82 0.65
CA ARG A 127 -6.58 -8.27 0.92
C ARG A 127 -7.45 -9.04 -0.05
N GLU A 128 -8.63 -8.53 -0.39
CA GLU A 128 -9.53 -9.14 -1.37
C GLU A 128 -8.99 -9.14 -2.81
N SER A 129 -8.03 -8.26 -3.12
CA SER A 129 -7.39 -8.21 -4.43
C SER A 129 -6.40 -9.34 -4.71
N VAL A 130 -6.04 -10.13 -3.70
CA VAL A 130 -5.05 -11.20 -3.82
C VAL A 130 -5.76 -12.55 -3.70
N LEU A 131 -5.59 -13.44 -4.69
CA LEU A 131 -6.28 -14.75 -4.68
C LEU A 131 -5.84 -15.65 -3.53
N THR A 132 -4.59 -15.53 -3.08
CA THR A 132 -4.06 -16.27 -1.93
C THR A 132 -3.31 -15.30 -1.02
N PRO A 133 -4.04 -14.57 -0.16
CA PRO A 133 -3.45 -13.62 0.77
C PRO A 133 -2.49 -14.32 1.74
N ALA A 134 -1.35 -13.68 2.02
CA ALA A 134 -0.35 -14.21 2.94
C ALA A 134 0.08 -13.15 3.96
N GLU A 135 0.26 -13.58 5.21
CA GLU A 135 0.97 -12.77 6.21
C GLU A 135 2.45 -12.70 5.88
N GLY A 136 3.13 -11.66 6.36
CA GLY A 136 4.50 -11.33 5.96
C GLY A 136 4.58 -10.52 4.68
N THR A 137 3.49 -9.87 4.25
CA THR A 137 3.43 -9.06 3.02
C THR A 137 2.93 -7.64 3.29
N MET A 138 2.72 -6.83 2.24
CA MET A 138 1.97 -5.57 2.29
C MET A 138 0.67 -5.64 3.12
N LEU A 139 -0.02 -6.78 3.05
CA LEU A 139 -1.31 -6.99 3.73
C LEU A 139 -1.17 -6.97 5.25
N THR A 140 -0.06 -7.48 5.78
CA THR A 140 0.23 -7.44 7.22
C THR A 140 0.39 -6.00 7.71
N ILE A 141 0.94 -5.12 6.89
CA ILE A 141 1.10 -3.70 7.24
C ILE A 141 -0.23 -2.95 7.17
N ALA A 142 -1.03 -3.24 6.14
CA ALA A 142 -2.38 -2.72 6.02
C ALA A 142 -3.22 -3.05 7.27
N ASP A 143 -3.22 -4.32 7.70
CA ASP A 143 -3.92 -4.76 8.90
C ASP A 143 -3.34 -4.14 10.18
N ALA A 144 -2.01 -4.04 10.29
CA ALA A 144 -1.37 -3.44 11.46
C ALA A 144 -1.77 -1.97 11.64
N ALA A 145 -1.89 -1.21 10.54
CA ALA A 145 -2.35 0.17 10.57
C ALA A 145 -3.84 0.28 10.90
N ALA A 146 -4.69 -0.54 10.25
CA ALA A 146 -6.13 -0.56 10.45
C ALA A 146 -6.55 -0.90 11.88
N ASN A 147 -5.80 -1.78 12.56
CA ASN A 147 -6.13 -2.26 13.90
C ASN A 147 -5.74 -1.30 15.03
N VAL A 148 -5.13 -0.14 14.73
CA VAL A 148 -4.80 0.86 15.76
C VAL A 148 -6.04 1.68 16.10
N PRO A 149 -6.53 1.66 17.35
CA PRO A 149 -7.71 2.44 17.73
C PRO A 149 -7.47 3.95 17.56
N ALA A 150 -8.42 4.64 16.95
CA ALA A 150 -8.40 6.09 16.81
C ALA A 150 -8.27 6.79 18.17
N GLN A 151 -7.50 7.88 18.18
CA GLN A 151 -7.40 8.80 19.32
C GLN A 151 -7.85 10.18 18.86
N SER A 152 -8.30 11.03 19.79
CA SER A 152 -8.76 12.38 19.45
C SER A 152 -7.65 13.28 18.88
N ASP A 153 -6.40 13.05 19.28
CA ASP A 153 -5.22 13.77 18.82
C ASP A 153 -4.57 12.99 17.67
N PHE A 154 -4.60 13.58 16.46
CA PHE A 154 -4.04 12.97 15.26
C PHE A 154 -2.55 12.65 15.39
N GLN A 155 -1.77 13.50 16.05
CA GLN A 155 -0.34 13.28 16.22
C GLN A 155 -0.07 12.05 17.10
N LYS A 156 -0.81 11.90 18.21
CA LYS A 156 -0.70 10.71 19.08
C LYS A 156 -1.24 9.46 18.43
N TYR A 157 -2.34 9.58 17.68
CA TYR A 157 -2.89 8.49 16.91
C TYR A 157 -1.87 7.97 15.90
N TYR A 158 -1.29 8.86 15.09
CA TYR A 158 -0.32 8.45 14.07
C TYR A 158 1.02 7.97 14.64
N GLN A 159 1.42 8.43 15.82
CA GLN A 159 2.54 7.81 16.56
C GLN A 159 2.25 6.33 16.85
N ALA A 160 1.03 5.99 17.29
CA ALA A 160 0.64 4.61 17.55
C ALA A 160 0.56 3.77 16.27
N VAL A 161 -0.02 4.32 15.19
CA VAL A 161 -0.05 3.69 13.86
C VAL A 161 1.36 3.38 13.38
N GLN A 162 2.27 4.35 13.44
CA GLN A 162 3.65 4.17 13.01
C GLN A 162 4.39 3.11 13.83
N ILE A 163 4.19 3.06 15.15
CA ILE A 163 4.78 2.01 16.00
C ILE A 163 4.29 0.62 15.56
N ALA A 164 2.98 0.46 15.35
CA ALA A 164 2.39 -0.81 14.94
C ALA A 164 2.89 -1.25 13.55
N VAL A 165 2.85 -0.35 12.58
CA VAL A 165 3.34 -0.58 11.21
C VAL A 165 4.81 -1.00 11.20
N ARG A 166 5.67 -0.28 11.93
CA ARG A 166 7.11 -0.58 11.95
C ARG A 166 7.43 -1.89 12.65
N ALA A 167 6.71 -2.22 13.73
CA ALA A 167 6.82 -3.52 14.37
C ALA A 167 6.41 -4.64 13.41
N ALA A 168 5.32 -4.44 12.64
CA ALA A 168 4.86 -5.40 11.66
C ALA A 168 5.86 -5.58 10.50
N VAL A 169 6.50 -4.52 10.00
CA VAL A 169 7.57 -4.62 8.99
C VAL A 169 8.71 -5.50 9.50
N ILE A 170 9.19 -5.24 10.72
CA ILE A 170 10.27 -6.04 11.32
C ILE A 170 9.85 -7.51 11.45
N GLU A 171 8.60 -7.77 11.85
CA GLU A 171 8.10 -9.13 12.03
C GLU A 171 8.03 -9.90 10.71
N THR A 172 7.81 -9.26 9.57
CA THR A 172 7.71 -9.94 8.26
C THR A 172 8.91 -10.86 7.98
N GLN A 173 10.11 -10.51 8.45
CA GLN A 173 11.31 -11.32 8.29
C GLN A 173 11.18 -12.75 8.85
N ASN A 174 10.20 -13.00 9.73
CA ASN A 174 9.96 -14.26 10.41
C ASN A 174 8.73 -15.02 9.88
N LEU A 175 7.94 -14.43 8.98
CA LEU A 175 6.60 -14.94 8.65
C LEU A 175 6.56 -15.83 7.40
N LEU A 176 7.44 -15.58 6.43
CA LEU A 176 7.51 -16.35 5.18
C LEU A 176 8.84 -17.08 5.05
N PRO A 177 8.86 -18.35 4.58
CA PRO A 177 10.10 -19.12 4.42
C PRO A 177 11.16 -18.41 3.58
N GLU A 178 10.76 -17.70 2.54
CA GLU A 178 11.63 -16.93 1.63
C GLU A 178 12.30 -15.77 2.37
N LEU A 179 11.54 -15.03 3.17
CA LEU A 179 12.03 -13.91 3.97
C LEU A 179 12.98 -14.39 5.07
N VAL A 180 12.63 -15.48 5.76
CA VAL A 180 13.46 -16.12 6.79
C VAL A 180 14.78 -16.60 6.19
N ALA A 181 14.74 -17.27 5.05
CA ALA A 181 15.93 -17.79 4.38
C ALA A 181 16.86 -16.67 3.90
N ALA A 182 16.29 -15.54 3.45
CA ALA A 182 17.04 -14.38 2.97
C ALA A 182 17.45 -13.41 4.09
N GLU A 183 16.94 -13.59 5.31
CA GLU A 183 17.13 -12.72 6.48
C GLU A 183 16.76 -11.25 6.21
N VAL A 184 15.64 -11.04 5.53
CA VAL A 184 15.14 -9.71 5.14
C VAL A 184 13.67 -9.54 5.48
N VAL A 185 13.26 -8.29 5.65
CA VAL A 185 11.85 -7.91 5.67
C VAL A 185 11.25 -7.97 4.27
N ASP A 186 9.93 -8.02 4.17
CA ASP A 186 9.21 -7.95 2.90
C ASP A 186 9.37 -6.58 2.23
N SER A 187 9.67 -6.58 0.93
CA SER A 187 9.83 -5.36 0.13
C SER A 187 8.53 -4.57 0.06
N GLY A 188 7.40 -5.27 -0.12
CA GLY A 188 6.11 -4.62 -0.20
C GLY A 188 5.67 -4.00 1.13
N ALA A 189 5.83 -4.72 2.22
CA ALA A 189 5.57 -4.25 3.58
C ALA A 189 6.36 -2.97 3.87
N LEU A 190 7.66 -2.95 3.53
CA LEU A 190 8.49 -1.76 3.67
C LEU A 190 7.95 -0.60 2.82
N ALA A 191 7.54 -0.85 1.57
CA ALA A 191 6.95 0.16 0.71
C ALA A 191 5.69 0.79 1.33
N ILE A 192 4.73 0.00 1.82
CA ILE A 192 3.52 0.52 2.48
C ILE A 192 3.86 1.26 3.79
N SER A 193 4.91 0.85 4.50
CA SER A 193 5.34 1.59 5.69
C SER A 193 5.75 3.03 5.40
N PHE A 194 6.29 3.31 4.20
CA PHE A 194 6.65 4.66 3.78
C PHE A 194 5.44 5.57 3.58
N LEU A 195 4.28 5.03 3.21
CA LEU A 195 3.02 5.77 3.21
C LEU A 195 2.69 6.24 4.63
N HIS A 196 2.76 5.35 5.62
CA HIS A 196 2.48 5.72 7.00
C HIS A 196 3.52 6.69 7.58
N ASP A 197 4.81 6.52 7.24
CA ASP A 197 5.84 7.50 7.60
C ASP A 197 5.55 8.88 6.97
N SER A 198 5.07 8.93 5.73
CA SER A 198 4.71 10.18 5.05
C SER A 198 3.56 10.94 5.74
N VAL A 199 2.51 10.21 6.17
CA VAL A 199 1.38 10.83 6.87
C VAL A 199 1.80 11.24 8.28
N ALA A 200 2.61 10.44 8.96
CA ALA A 200 3.17 10.78 10.27
C ALA A 200 3.97 12.10 10.23
N LEU A 201 4.78 12.28 9.19
CA LEU A 201 5.55 13.51 8.96
C LEU A 201 4.66 14.74 8.77
N SER A 202 3.51 14.61 8.11
CA SER A 202 2.52 15.70 7.97
C SER A 202 1.97 16.19 9.32
N PHE A 203 2.02 15.35 10.36
CA PHE A 203 1.63 15.68 11.73
C PHE A 203 2.83 16.00 12.65
N GLY A 204 4.03 16.18 12.10
CA GLY A 204 5.23 16.48 12.86
C GLY A 204 5.72 15.31 13.72
N VAL A 205 5.28 14.08 13.43
CA VAL A 205 5.82 12.87 14.05
C VAL A 205 7.14 12.54 13.36
N THR A 206 8.23 12.58 14.12
CA THR A 206 9.56 12.30 13.56
C THR A 206 9.75 10.79 13.41
N ALA A 207 9.96 10.33 12.19
CA ALA A 207 10.32 8.95 11.88
C ALA A 207 11.82 8.84 11.66
N SER A 208 12.52 7.99 12.43
CA SER A 208 13.87 7.58 12.02
C SER A 208 13.76 6.51 10.94
N PRO A 209 14.65 6.46 9.93
CA PRO A 209 14.65 5.36 8.96
C PRO A 209 14.76 4.00 9.66
N LEU A 210 14.00 3.01 9.19
CA LEU A 210 14.19 1.62 9.63
C LEU A 210 15.60 1.17 9.21
N GLN A 211 16.29 0.47 10.11
CA GLN A 211 17.55 -0.17 9.78
C GLN A 211 17.24 -1.49 9.08
N ILE A 212 17.56 -1.56 7.79
CA ILE A 212 17.26 -2.72 6.95
C ILE A 212 18.54 -3.49 6.69
N ASN A 213 18.50 -4.80 6.94
CA ASN A 213 19.61 -5.69 6.63
C ASN A 213 19.70 -5.92 5.12
N SER A 214 20.94 -6.09 4.62
CA SER A 214 21.14 -6.52 3.24
C SER A 214 20.72 -7.97 3.06
N ARG A 215 20.06 -8.26 1.95
CA ARG A 215 19.66 -9.61 1.54
C ARG A 215 20.84 -10.57 1.51
N LYS A 216 20.70 -11.72 2.16
CA LYS A 216 21.64 -12.84 1.98
C LYS A 216 21.39 -13.56 0.66
N PRO A 217 22.43 -14.00 -0.06
CA PRO A 217 22.26 -14.85 -1.24
C PRO A 217 21.59 -16.16 -0.85
N VAL A 218 20.41 -16.42 -1.40
CA VAL A 218 19.70 -17.70 -1.26
C VAL A 218 19.66 -18.36 -2.63
N ALA A 219 20.03 -19.64 -2.69
CA ALA A 219 19.93 -20.41 -3.93
C ALA A 219 18.45 -20.62 -4.28
N SER A 220 18.03 -20.13 -5.45
CA SER A 220 16.70 -20.45 -5.97
C SER A 220 16.65 -21.93 -6.35
N SER A 221 15.63 -22.63 -5.86
CA SER A 221 15.34 -24.01 -6.25
C SER A 221 14.55 -24.11 -7.57
N TYR A 222 14.12 -22.99 -8.15
CA TYR A 222 13.32 -22.96 -9.37
C TYR A 222 14.21 -23.11 -10.61
N SER A 223 13.93 -24.13 -11.43
CA SER A 223 14.68 -24.45 -12.65
C SER A 223 13.87 -24.28 -13.94
N GLY A 224 12.70 -23.64 -13.86
CA GLY A 224 11.79 -23.44 -14.99
C GLY A 224 11.91 -22.06 -15.65
N PRO A 225 11.11 -21.79 -16.70
CA PRO A 225 10.94 -20.44 -17.25
C PRO A 225 9.98 -19.63 -16.36
N ALA A 226 10.46 -18.52 -15.79
CA ALA A 226 9.62 -17.54 -15.11
C ALA A 226 9.13 -16.49 -16.11
N PHE A 227 7.83 -16.23 -16.14
CA PHE A 227 7.24 -15.14 -16.91
C PHE A 227 6.10 -14.52 -16.10
N GLU A 228 6.00 -13.19 -16.19
CA GLU A 228 4.88 -12.43 -15.65
C GLU A 228 3.87 -12.19 -16.78
N LEU A 229 2.58 -12.36 -16.47
CA LEU A 229 1.50 -12.07 -17.41
C LEU A 229 0.56 -11.02 -16.80
N MET A 230 0.53 -9.85 -17.42
CA MET A 230 -0.43 -8.79 -17.10
C MET A 230 -1.37 -8.57 -18.28
N PHE A 231 -2.67 -8.54 -18.01
CA PHE A 231 -3.69 -8.22 -19.00
C PHE A 231 -4.90 -7.57 -18.34
N SER A 232 -5.64 -6.77 -19.11
CA SER A 232 -6.89 -6.14 -18.69
C SER A 232 -8.05 -6.73 -19.50
N VAL A 233 -9.16 -7.04 -18.82
CA VAL A 233 -10.38 -7.56 -19.46
C VAL A 233 -11.58 -6.72 -19.03
N ILE A 234 -12.43 -6.35 -19.99
CA ILE A 234 -13.73 -5.77 -19.71
C ILE A 234 -14.76 -6.89 -19.81
N CYS A 235 -15.40 -7.24 -18.69
CA CYS A 235 -16.34 -8.35 -18.62
C CYS A 235 -17.39 -8.13 -17.51
N SER A 236 -18.43 -8.97 -17.48
CA SER A 236 -19.39 -8.98 -16.37
C SER A 236 -18.81 -9.67 -15.14
N GLN A 237 -19.40 -9.43 -13.96
CA GLN A 237 -18.99 -10.04 -12.70
C GLN A 237 -18.94 -11.58 -12.75
N VAL A 238 -19.92 -12.21 -13.41
CA VAL A 238 -19.95 -13.68 -13.60
C VAL A 238 -18.75 -14.17 -14.40
N ILE A 239 -18.36 -13.43 -15.44
CA ILE A 239 -17.20 -13.80 -16.27
C ILE A 239 -15.89 -13.52 -15.53
N LYS A 240 -15.83 -12.47 -14.71
CA LYS A 240 -14.69 -12.20 -13.81
C LYS A 240 -14.43 -13.42 -12.92
N GLU A 241 -15.44 -13.90 -12.19
CA GLU A 241 -15.33 -15.07 -11.30
C GLU A 241 -14.88 -16.34 -12.06
N GLU A 242 -15.34 -16.53 -13.30
CA GLU A 242 -14.91 -17.64 -14.14
C GLU A 242 -13.42 -17.53 -14.55
N ILE A 243 -12.95 -16.32 -14.89
CA ILE A 243 -11.54 -16.06 -15.19
C ILE A 243 -10.68 -16.35 -13.96
N GLU A 244 -11.05 -15.80 -12.80
CA GLU A 244 -10.33 -15.97 -11.53
C GLU A 244 -10.19 -17.45 -11.16
N SER A 245 -11.28 -18.20 -11.25
CA SER A 245 -11.30 -19.64 -11.01
C SER A 245 -10.32 -20.39 -11.92
N LYS A 246 -10.29 -20.06 -13.22
CA LYS A 246 -9.41 -20.72 -14.19
C LYS A 246 -7.93 -20.38 -14.00
N ILE A 247 -7.60 -19.14 -13.67
CA ILE A 247 -6.21 -18.71 -13.54
C ILE A 247 -5.61 -19.04 -12.17
N SER A 248 -6.43 -19.26 -11.14
CA SER A 248 -5.98 -19.55 -9.77
C SER A 248 -4.97 -20.70 -9.64
N SER A 249 -4.98 -21.65 -10.57
CA SER A 249 -4.08 -22.80 -10.59
C SER A 249 -2.82 -22.63 -11.47
N LEU A 250 -2.71 -21.51 -12.18
CA LEU A 250 -1.69 -21.30 -13.22
C LEU A 250 -0.45 -20.56 -12.73
N GLY A 251 -0.47 -19.95 -11.55
CA GLY A 251 0.63 -19.13 -11.05
C GLY A 251 0.78 -19.18 -9.54
N GLU A 252 1.96 -18.80 -9.06
CA GLU A 252 2.30 -18.76 -7.63
C GLU A 252 1.93 -17.41 -6.99
N SER A 253 1.60 -16.40 -7.81
CA SER A 253 1.20 -15.08 -7.36
C SER A 253 0.26 -14.40 -8.35
N ILE A 254 -0.96 -14.10 -7.89
CA ILE A 254 -2.01 -13.50 -8.71
C ILE A 254 -2.69 -12.40 -7.90
N ALA A 255 -2.53 -11.15 -8.35
CA ALA A 255 -3.29 -10.00 -7.89
C ALA A 255 -4.26 -9.54 -8.99
N ILE A 256 -5.46 -9.16 -8.59
CA ILE A 256 -6.55 -8.81 -9.49
C ILE A 256 -7.20 -7.53 -9.02
N SER A 257 -7.30 -6.57 -9.95
CA SER A 257 -8.00 -5.31 -9.74
C SER A 257 -9.08 -5.11 -10.79
N GLY A 258 -10.16 -4.45 -10.41
CA GLY A 258 -11.19 -4.02 -11.34
C GLY A 258 -12.22 -3.15 -10.63
N LEU A 259 -12.67 -2.10 -11.30
CA LEU A 259 -13.79 -1.28 -10.85
C LEU A 259 -15.07 -1.80 -11.51
N GLU A 260 -16.20 -1.72 -10.81
CA GLU A 260 -17.48 -1.71 -11.52
C GLU A 260 -17.49 -0.50 -12.47
N PRO A 261 -17.90 -0.67 -13.74
CA PRO A 261 -17.94 0.41 -14.72
C PRO A 261 -18.90 1.55 -14.33
#